data_AF-A0A7Y3AVR0-F1
#
_entry.id   AF-A0A7Y3AVR0-F1
#
_cell.length_a   1.000
_cell.length_b   1.000
_cell.length_c   1.000
_cell.angle_alpha   90.00
_cell.angle_beta   90.00
_cell.angle_gamma   90.00
#
_symmetry.space_group_name_H-M   'P 1'
#
loop_
_entity.id
_entity.type
_entity.pdbx_description
1 polymer ?
#
loop_
_entity_poly.entity_id
_entity_poly.type
_entity_poly.pdbx_seq_one_letter_code
_entity_poly.pdbx_strand_id
1 'polypeptide(L)'
;MKLKYFLLIVMVIALFSSMAFMTDGNSRFFGPTKRTDPFVPYSQEISGSDIIIKMTPVKGGDYQMGSNSHEDDEKPQHKVFVDDFWMSTFEITWEQYELFLERQIDTIGLKHSDPEVAIEIDAVSSASTPYVDMSQGMGKKGYPVVNITQYAALTFCKWLSAKTGKFYRLPTEAEWEYAARAGSTSSYYFGDDLVELNLYAWYKDNSEGKYQKVGTKQPNKFGLYDMHGNVAEWTMDQYVSNTYASRLGKTTNNPFIKPTKLYPRTVRGGSWIDHATALRSSARQGSSAEWKRIDPQIPKSRWWFTNAPNVGFRIIRPKKIPPKEEIEAYWLTAIDDY
;
A
#
# COMPACT_ATOMS: atom_id res chain seq x y z
N MET A 1 72.90 10.13 48.32
CA MET A 1 72.93 10.82 47.01
C MET A 1 72.02 10.02 46.06
N LYS A 2 70.88 10.61 45.61
CA LYS A 2 69.95 10.23 44.50
C LYS A 2 69.87 8.72 44.10
N LEU A 3 68.74 8.01 43.98
CA LEU A 3 67.46 8.34 43.34
C LEU A 3 66.49 7.10 43.47
N LYS A 4 65.29 7.33 44.03
CA LYS A 4 63.93 6.81 43.70
C LYS A 4 63.63 5.33 43.28
N TYR A 5 62.77 4.71 44.11
CA TYR A 5 61.57 3.83 43.91
C TYR A 5 61.72 2.48 43.15
N PHE A 6 61.65 1.30 43.79
CA PHE A 6 60.52 0.53 44.40
C PHE A 6 59.56 -0.14 43.40
N LEU A 7 59.61 -1.47 43.27
CA LEU A 7 58.44 -2.34 43.04
C LEU A 7 58.75 -3.78 43.51
N LEU A 8 57.74 -4.43 44.11
CA LEU A 8 57.85 -5.48 45.12
C LEU A 8 56.99 -6.72 44.72
N ILE A 9 57.57 -7.93 44.90
CA ILE A 9 56.98 -9.29 45.13
C ILE A 9 56.24 -9.98 43.95
N VAL A 10 56.73 -11.07 43.32
CA VAL A 10 56.93 -12.52 43.71
C VAL A 10 55.61 -13.29 43.93
N MET A 11 55.04 -14.02 42.96
CA MET A 11 55.30 -15.40 42.42
C MET A 11 54.68 -16.60 43.21
N VAL A 12 53.87 -17.38 42.46
CA VAL A 12 53.54 -18.85 42.52
C VAL A 12 52.54 -19.42 43.55
N ILE A 13 51.51 -20.15 43.08
CA ILE A 13 51.31 -21.64 43.15
C ILE A 13 49.85 -22.02 42.87
N ALA A 14 49.67 -23.02 42.00
CA ALA A 14 48.44 -23.72 41.67
C ALA A 14 48.28 -25.02 42.48
N LEU A 15 47.04 -25.48 42.73
CA LEU A 15 46.53 -26.87 42.51
C LEU A 15 45.18 -27.14 43.22
N PHE A 16 44.18 -27.46 42.39
CA PHE A 16 43.06 -28.43 42.51
C PHE A 16 42.45 -28.85 43.87
N SER A 17 41.10 -28.76 43.97
CA SER A 17 40.22 -29.85 44.47
C SER A 17 38.73 -29.58 44.18
N SER A 18 37.95 -30.66 44.18
CA SER A 18 36.59 -30.93 43.67
C SER A 18 35.37 -30.32 44.39
N MET A 19 34.19 -30.52 43.78
CA MET A 19 32.77 -30.25 44.20
C MET A 19 32.23 -28.87 43.78
N ALA A 20 31.05 -28.70 43.16
CA ALA A 20 29.86 -29.55 43.08
C ALA A 20 29.08 -29.31 41.77
N PHE A 21 28.46 -30.37 41.23
CA PHE A 21 27.27 -30.26 40.39
C PHE A 21 26.06 -30.22 41.31
N MET A 22 25.29 -29.12 41.27
CA MET A 22 23.87 -29.12 41.59
C MET A 22 23.20 -28.16 40.61
N THR A 23 22.49 -28.77 39.67
CA THR A 23 21.61 -28.14 38.71
C THR A 23 20.45 -27.51 39.46
N ASP A 24 20.24 -26.21 39.33
CA ASP A 24 18.93 -25.62 39.59
C ASP A 24 18.41 -24.99 38.30
N GLY A 25 17.40 -25.67 37.76
CA GLY A 25 16.78 -25.35 36.50
C GLY A 25 15.86 -24.15 36.66
N ASN A 26 16.24 -23.04 36.03
CA ASN A 26 15.27 -22.07 35.52
C ASN A 26 15.92 -21.15 34.49
N SER A 27 16.47 -21.73 33.42
CA SER A 27 16.64 -20.98 32.18
C SER A 27 15.26 -20.79 31.57
N ARG A 28 14.58 -19.69 31.93
CA ARG A 28 13.47 -19.19 31.13
C ARG A 28 14.03 -18.90 29.74
N PHE A 29 13.75 -19.80 28.80
CA PHE A 29 13.91 -19.53 27.38
C PHE A 29 12.99 -18.35 27.05
N PHE A 30 13.54 -17.14 27.08
CA PHE A 30 12.98 -16.04 26.31
C PHE A 30 13.29 -16.38 24.85
N GLY A 31 12.34 -17.04 24.18
CA GLY A 31 12.32 -17.06 22.72
C GLY A 31 12.40 -15.62 22.19
N PRO A 32 12.92 -15.39 20.97
CA PRO A 32 13.02 -14.05 20.42
C PRO A 32 11.63 -13.40 20.48
N THR A 33 11.48 -12.36 21.31
CA THR A 33 10.28 -11.55 21.34
C THR A 33 10.21 -10.85 20.00
N LYS A 34 9.32 -11.33 19.13
CA LYS A 34 9.03 -10.73 17.82
C LYS A 34 8.84 -9.23 18.02
N ARG A 35 9.68 -8.41 17.40
CA ARG A 35 9.65 -6.96 17.61
C ARG A 35 8.34 -6.44 17.02
N THR A 36 7.41 -6.00 17.86
CA THR A 36 6.17 -5.38 17.38
C THR A 36 6.45 -3.93 17.03
N ASP A 37 6.32 -3.58 15.75
CA ASP A 37 6.47 -2.19 15.32
C ASP A 37 5.43 -1.31 16.03
N PRO A 38 5.83 -0.16 16.60
CA PRO A 38 4.88 0.76 17.19
C PRO A 38 3.91 1.23 16.11
N PHE A 39 2.60 1.26 16.43
CA PHE A 39 1.55 1.68 15.49
C PHE A 39 1.48 3.21 15.36
N VAL A 40 2.54 3.78 14.76
CA VAL A 40 2.77 5.21 14.57
C VAL A 40 3.14 5.49 13.11
N PRO A 41 3.08 6.76 12.64
CA PRO A 41 3.59 7.12 11.32
C PRO A 41 5.07 6.77 11.17
N TYR A 42 5.46 6.29 9.99
CA TYR A 42 6.85 6.01 9.67
C TYR A 42 7.17 6.28 8.20
N SER A 43 8.45 6.43 7.89
CA SER A 43 8.94 6.50 6.51
C SER A 43 9.56 5.16 6.15
N GLN A 44 9.03 4.50 5.12
CA GLN A 44 9.65 3.31 4.55
C GLN A 44 10.79 3.75 3.63
N GLU A 45 12.01 3.48 4.06
CA GLU A 45 13.21 3.64 3.21
C GLU A 45 13.29 2.50 2.20
N ILE A 46 13.80 2.79 0.99
CA ILE A 46 14.07 1.81 -0.04
C ILE A 46 15.59 1.73 -0.23
N SER A 47 16.22 0.75 0.41
CA SER A 47 17.68 0.58 0.45
C SER A 47 18.33 0.68 -0.94
N GLY A 48 19.36 1.52 -1.06
CA GLY A 48 20.01 1.82 -2.35
C GLY A 48 19.46 3.06 -3.06
N SER A 49 18.55 3.80 -2.44
CA SER A 49 18.04 5.09 -2.92
C SER A 49 17.73 6.05 -1.76
N ASP A 50 17.60 7.34 -2.05
CA ASP A 50 17.13 8.36 -1.10
C ASP A 50 15.59 8.49 -1.10
N ILE A 51 14.90 7.64 -1.85
CA ILE A 51 13.44 7.67 -1.99
C ILE A 51 12.80 6.95 -0.80
N ILE A 52 11.77 7.59 -0.25
CA ILE A 52 10.98 7.08 0.87
C ILE A 52 9.50 7.00 0.51
N ILE A 53 8.77 6.12 1.19
CA ILE A 53 7.30 6.08 1.18
C ILE A 53 6.81 6.41 2.58
N LYS A 54 6.12 7.53 2.76
CA LYS A 54 5.50 7.88 4.05
C LYS A 54 4.28 7.00 4.29
N MET A 55 4.19 6.40 5.47
CA MET A 55 3.15 5.46 5.87
C MET A 55 2.41 6.01 7.09
N THR A 56 1.09 6.20 6.95
CA THR A 56 0.19 6.74 7.97
C THR A 56 -0.61 5.61 8.62
N PRO A 57 -0.64 5.47 9.96
CA PRO A 57 -1.45 4.47 10.63
C PRO A 57 -2.93 4.85 10.57
N VAL A 58 -3.76 3.90 10.17
CA VAL A 58 -5.22 3.99 10.15
C VAL A 58 -5.73 2.98 11.16
N LYS A 59 -6.19 3.47 12.32
CA LYS A 59 -6.83 2.63 13.31
C LYS A 59 -8.17 2.16 12.74
N GLY A 60 -8.33 0.85 12.60
CA GLY A 60 -9.51 0.23 12.05
C GLY A 60 -10.71 0.30 12.98
N GLY A 61 -11.86 -0.12 12.47
CA GLY A 61 -13.10 -0.18 13.23
C GLY A 61 -14.31 -0.42 12.35
N ASP A 62 -15.48 -0.34 12.99
CA ASP A 62 -16.76 -0.39 12.31
C ASP A 62 -17.05 0.92 11.58
N TYR A 63 -17.60 0.82 10.37
CA TYR A 63 -18.17 1.95 9.65
C TYR A 63 -19.32 1.51 8.73
N GLN A 64 -19.99 2.51 8.16
CA GLN A 64 -21.03 2.31 7.17
C GLN A 64 -20.44 2.48 5.77
N MET A 65 -20.30 1.38 5.03
CA MET A 65 -19.78 1.34 3.66
C MET A 65 -20.93 1.55 2.66
N GLY A 66 -20.66 2.31 1.60
CA GLY A 66 -21.64 2.65 0.57
C GLY A 66 -22.52 3.85 0.94
N SER A 67 -23.58 4.03 0.16
CA SER A 67 -24.52 5.14 0.29
C SER A 67 -25.95 4.68 -0.03
N ASN A 68 -26.94 5.27 0.64
CA ASN A 68 -28.35 5.05 0.32
C ASN A 68 -28.91 6.11 -0.64
N SER A 69 -28.20 7.21 -0.89
CA SER A 69 -28.68 8.36 -1.65
C SER A 69 -28.06 8.52 -3.04
N HIS A 70 -27.11 7.67 -3.39
CA HIS A 70 -26.24 7.84 -4.56
C HIS A 70 -26.47 6.72 -5.61
N GLU A 71 -25.43 6.28 -6.32
CA GLU A 71 -25.57 5.29 -7.41
C GLU A 71 -26.02 3.91 -6.89
N ASP A 72 -26.60 3.11 -7.77
CA ASP A 72 -27.16 1.80 -7.39
C ASP A 72 -26.10 0.77 -6.98
N ASP A 73 -24.88 0.89 -7.50
CA ASP A 73 -23.74 0.05 -7.12
C ASP A 73 -23.07 0.49 -5.81
N GLU A 74 -23.46 1.65 -5.27
CA GLU A 74 -23.10 2.12 -3.92
C GLU A 74 -24.13 1.68 -2.87
N LYS A 75 -25.27 1.12 -3.28
CA LYS A 75 -26.39 0.72 -2.42
C LYS A 75 -26.41 -0.78 -2.12
N PRO A 76 -26.98 -1.18 -0.97
CA PRO A 76 -27.33 -0.34 0.17
C PRO A 76 -26.09 -0.03 1.01
N GLN A 77 -26.22 1.00 1.83
CA GLN A 77 -25.27 1.22 2.92
C GLN A 77 -25.32 0.03 3.90
N HIS A 78 -24.16 -0.48 4.30
CA HIS A 78 -24.05 -1.68 5.14
C HIS A 78 -22.85 -1.60 6.09
N LYS A 79 -22.92 -2.34 7.20
CA LYS A 79 -21.90 -2.30 8.24
C LYS A 79 -20.69 -3.14 7.85
N VAL A 80 -19.50 -2.54 7.95
CA VAL A 80 -18.22 -3.18 7.67
C VAL A 80 -17.26 -2.92 8.80
N PHE A 81 -16.52 -3.95 9.21
CA PHE A 81 -15.38 -3.83 10.10
C PHE A 81 -14.08 -3.93 9.29
N VAL A 82 -13.12 -3.05 9.57
CA VAL A 82 -11.79 -3.06 8.96
C VAL A 82 -10.74 -3.12 10.07
N ASP A 83 -9.71 -3.96 9.91
CA ASP A 83 -8.58 -4.07 10.84
C ASP A 83 -7.67 -2.84 10.80
N ASP A 84 -6.75 -2.74 11.76
CA ASP A 84 -5.69 -1.73 11.75
C ASP A 84 -4.70 -1.97 10.60
N PHE A 85 -4.31 -0.91 9.89
CA PHE A 85 -3.27 -0.95 8.86
C PHE A 85 -2.51 0.37 8.79
N TRP A 86 -1.36 0.37 8.13
CA TRP A 86 -0.74 1.60 7.63
C TRP A 86 -1.05 1.75 6.15
N MET A 87 -1.31 2.96 5.69
CA MET A 87 -1.52 3.30 4.28
C MET A 87 -0.49 4.33 3.84
N SER A 88 -0.02 4.25 2.59
CA SER A 88 0.84 5.30 2.06
C SER A 88 0.11 6.65 2.13
N THR A 89 0.78 7.66 2.70
CA THR A 89 0.22 8.99 2.94
C THR A 89 -0.31 9.65 1.67
N PHE A 90 0.33 9.31 0.55
CA PHE A 90 0.05 9.78 -0.80
C PHE A 90 -0.16 8.58 -1.73
N GLU A 91 -0.66 8.86 -2.93
CA GLU A 91 -0.54 7.95 -4.07
C GLU A 91 0.94 7.60 -4.30
N ILE A 92 1.23 6.41 -4.81
CA ILE A 92 2.59 6.04 -5.21
C ILE A 92 3.02 6.96 -6.35
N THR A 93 4.21 7.52 -6.25
CA THR A 93 4.75 8.46 -7.23
C THR A 93 5.55 7.75 -8.32
N TRP A 94 5.77 8.43 -9.45
CA TRP A 94 6.66 7.91 -10.50
C TRP A 94 8.06 7.59 -9.97
N GLU A 95 8.68 8.46 -9.16
CA GLU A 95 10.03 8.24 -8.61
C GLU A 95 10.11 6.96 -7.76
N GLN A 96 9.05 6.63 -7.03
CA GLN A 96 8.97 5.38 -6.25
C GLN A 96 8.79 4.17 -7.17
N TYR A 97 7.91 4.28 -8.18
CA TYR A 97 7.61 3.19 -9.11
C TYR A 97 8.76 2.92 -10.09
N GLU A 98 9.53 3.93 -10.49
CA GLU A 98 10.67 3.78 -11.39
C GLU A 98 11.79 2.94 -10.77
N LEU A 99 11.97 2.96 -9.45
CA LEU A 99 12.91 2.04 -8.78
C LEU A 99 12.56 0.56 -9.01
N PHE A 100 11.27 0.24 -9.06
CA PHE A 100 10.79 -1.11 -9.38
C PHE A 100 10.97 -1.45 -10.87
N LEU A 101 10.81 -0.47 -11.77
CA LEU A 101 11.03 -0.68 -13.20
C LEU A 101 12.51 -0.88 -13.54
N GLU A 102 13.38 -0.07 -12.96
CA GLU A 102 14.80 -0.02 -13.27
C GLU A 102 15.59 -1.14 -12.61
N ARG A 103 15.15 -1.63 -11.44
CA ARG A 103 15.74 -2.78 -10.73
C ARG A 103 17.22 -2.62 -10.34
N GLN A 104 17.82 -1.44 -10.55
CA GLN A 104 19.25 -1.17 -10.31
C GLN A 104 19.66 -1.39 -8.84
N ILE A 105 18.72 -1.18 -7.92
CA ILE A 105 18.97 -1.25 -6.48
C ILE A 105 18.71 -2.63 -5.91
N ASP A 106 18.21 -3.61 -6.68
CA ASP A 106 17.70 -4.87 -6.13
C ASP A 106 18.68 -5.57 -5.20
N THR A 107 19.97 -5.60 -5.53
CA THR A 107 21.01 -6.31 -4.77
C THR A 107 21.44 -5.60 -3.48
N ILE A 108 20.95 -4.37 -3.23
CA ILE A 108 21.39 -3.53 -2.12
C ILE A 108 20.44 -3.67 -0.93
N GLY A 109 20.97 -3.96 0.27
CA GLY A 109 20.19 -3.89 1.51
C GLY A 109 19.05 -4.90 1.64
N LEU A 110 19.21 -6.11 1.09
CA LEU A 110 18.24 -7.21 1.15
C LEU A 110 18.28 -8.02 2.46
N LYS A 111 19.30 -7.82 3.31
CA LYS A 111 19.44 -8.56 4.56
C LYS A 111 18.60 -7.91 5.65
N HIS A 112 17.50 -8.57 6.01
CA HIS A 112 16.60 -8.15 7.08
C HIS A 112 16.74 -9.10 8.28
N SER A 113 16.94 -8.56 9.48
CA SER A 113 17.19 -9.38 10.68
C SER A 113 15.95 -10.10 11.22
N ASP A 114 14.75 -9.57 10.96
CA ASP A 114 13.45 -10.12 11.36
C ASP A 114 12.37 -9.68 10.35
N PRO A 115 12.37 -10.25 9.12
CA PRO A 115 11.41 -9.86 8.11
C PRO A 115 10.01 -10.41 8.43
N GLU A 116 8.97 -9.62 8.14
CA GLU A 116 7.57 -10.07 8.15
C GLU A 116 7.33 -11.13 7.08
N VAL A 117 7.98 -10.98 5.93
CA VAL A 117 7.90 -11.88 4.77
C VAL A 117 9.28 -12.10 4.17
N ALA A 118 9.55 -13.35 3.79
CA ALA A 118 10.76 -13.74 3.06
C ALA A 118 10.38 -14.01 1.60
N ILE A 119 10.73 -13.08 0.71
CA ILE A 119 10.48 -13.17 -0.73
C ILE A 119 11.81 -12.95 -1.44
N GLU A 120 12.20 -13.88 -2.30
CA GLU A 120 13.36 -13.72 -3.17
C GLU A 120 13.08 -12.65 -4.23
N ILE A 121 13.88 -11.58 -4.25
CA ILE A 121 13.66 -10.44 -5.16
C ILE A 121 13.80 -10.83 -6.64
N ASP A 122 14.66 -11.80 -6.94
CA ASP A 122 14.88 -12.36 -8.28
C ASP A 122 13.66 -13.17 -8.77
N ALA A 123 12.78 -13.60 -7.87
CA ALA A 123 11.52 -14.28 -8.20
C ALA A 123 10.36 -13.31 -8.42
N VAL A 124 10.58 -11.99 -8.29
CA VAL A 124 9.57 -10.97 -8.55
C VAL A 124 9.77 -10.42 -9.96
N SER A 125 8.83 -10.69 -10.85
CA SER A 125 8.82 -10.12 -12.20
C SER A 125 8.68 -8.59 -12.16
N SER A 126 9.21 -7.90 -13.16
CA SER A 126 8.99 -6.46 -13.36
C SER A 126 8.39 -6.18 -14.73
N ALA A 127 7.79 -5.00 -14.86
CA ALA A 127 7.31 -4.52 -16.14
C ALA A 127 8.50 -4.22 -17.08
N SER A 128 8.33 -4.53 -18.36
CA SER A 128 9.24 -4.03 -19.39
C SER A 128 9.14 -2.51 -19.45
N THR A 129 10.28 -1.84 -19.59
CA THR A 129 10.32 -0.38 -19.75
C THR A 129 9.46 0.04 -20.94
N PRO A 130 8.51 0.96 -20.77
CA PRO A 130 7.62 1.38 -21.84
C PRO A 130 8.40 2.19 -22.88
N TYR A 131 8.05 2.04 -24.16
CA TYR A 131 8.64 2.83 -25.25
C TYR A 131 8.14 4.29 -25.27
N VAL A 132 7.04 4.58 -24.58
CA VAL A 132 6.43 5.90 -24.48
C VAL A 132 6.48 6.39 -23.04
N ASP A 133 6.52 7.71 -22.87
CA ASP A 133 6.40 8.31 -21.54
C ASP A 133 4.98 8.12 -21.01
N MET A 134 4.84 7.17 -20.09
CA MET A 134 3.57 6.83 -19.46
C MET A 134 3.05 7.93 -18.51
N SER A 135 3.88 8.93 -18.18
CA SER A 135 3.41 10.14 -17.49
C SER A 135 2.67 11.11 -18.44
N GLN A 136 2.70 10.85 -19.75
CA GLN A 136 2.11 11.69 -20.79
C GLN A 136 2.63 13.14 -20.74
N GLY A 137 3.88 13.33 -20.32
CA GLY A 137 4.49 14.66 -20.19
C GLY A 137 3.90 15.54 -19.07
N MET A 138 3.02 15.01 -18.20
CA MET A 138 2.40 15.79 -17.13
C MET A 138 3.29 15.93 -15.88
N GLY A 139 4.31 15.08 -15.75
CA GLY A 139 5.32 15.16 -14.70
C GLY A 139 5.56 13.82 -13.99
N LYS A 140 6.77 13.65 -13.47
CA LYS A 140 7.18 12.44 -12.73
C LYS A 140 7.54 12.74 -11.27
N LYS A 141 8.40 13.73 -11.05
CA LYS A 141 8.89 14.08 -9.72
C LYS A 141 7.79 14.62 -8.79
N GLY A 142 7.47 13.85 -7.76
CA GLY A 142 6.36 14.13 -6.83
C GLY A 142 4.96 13.99 -7.43
N TYR A 143 4.82 13.42 -8.62
CA TYR A 143 3.53 13.16 -9.27
C TYR A 143 3.12 11.70 -9.12
N PRO A 144 1.81 11.39 -9.03
CA PRO A 144 1.32 10.02 -8.95
C PRO A 144 1.69 9.22 -10.20
N VAL A 145 2.05 7.95 -10.01
CA VAL A 145 2.20 7.01 -11.12
C VAL A 145 0.82 6.69 -11.71
N VAL A 146 0.72 6.71 -13.03
CA VAL A 146 -0.53 6.45 -13.77
C VAL A 146 -0.29 5.51 -14.94
N ASN A 147 -1.37 5.15 -15.65
CA ASN A 147 -1.30 4.26 -16.81
C ASN A 147 -0.72 2.87 -16.47
N ILE A 148 -0.95 2.38 -15.26
CA ILE A 148 -0.52 1.05 -14.86
C ILE A 148 -1.74 0.14 -14.62
N THR A 149 -1.55 -1.16 -14.81
CA THR A 149 -2.58 -2.16 -14.46
C THR A 149 -2.60 -2.45 -12.97
N GLN A 150 -3.74 -2.95 -12.48
CA GLN A 150 -3.82 -3.51 -11.13
C GLN A 150 -2.76 -4.61 -10.88
N TYR A 151 -2.49 -5.45 -11.88
CA TYR A 151 -1.45 -6.47 -11.80
C TYR A 151 -0.05 -5.86 -11.59
N ALA A 152 0.28 -4.78 -12.31
CA ALA A 152 1.53 -4.07 -12.14
C ALA A 152 1.65 -3.42 -10.75
N ALA A 153 0.57 -2.82 -10.25
CA ALA A 153 0.50 -2.26 -8.90
C ALA A 153 0.72 -3.33 -7.81
N LEU A 154 0.08 -4.51 -7.95
CA LEU A 154 0.28 -5.65 -7.04
C LEU A 154 1.71 -6.18 -7.08
N THR A 155 2.31 -6.21 -8.27
CA THR A 155 3.69 -6.68 -8.43
C THR A 155 4.69 -5.69 -7.83
N PHE A 156 4.44 -4.39 -7.94
CA PHE A 156 5.18 -3.37 -7.20
C PHE A 156 5.11 -3.62 -5.68
N CYS A 157 3.92 -3.93 -5.15
CA CYS A 157 3.77 -4.27 -3.73
C CYS A 157 4.59 -5.51 -3.34
N LYS A 158 4.60 -6.55 -4.20
CA LYS A 158 5.41 -7.76 -4.00
C LYS A 158 6.92 -7.44 -4.02
N TRP A 159 7.37 -6.61 -4.96
CA TRP A 159 8.77 -6.16 -5.03
C TRP A 159 9.16 -5.36 -3.79
N LEU A 160 8.33 -4.40 -3.38
CA LEU A 160 8.58 -3.60 -2.18
C LEU A 160 8.64 -4.51 -0.94
N SER A 161 7.82 -5.56 -0.90
CA SER A 161 7.83 -6.54 0.17
C SER A 161 9.13 -7.34 0.21
N ALA A 162 9.62 -7.82 -0.93
CA ALA A 162 10.91 -8.48 -1.05
C ALA A 162 12.07 -7.54 -0.65
N LYS A 163 11.98 -6.29 -1.08
CA LYS A 163 13.01 -5.27 -0.86
C LYS A 163 13.16 -4.88 0.60
N THR A 164 12.06 -4.81 1.34
CA THR A 164 12.01 -4.24 2.70
C THR A 164 11.78 -5.28 3.79
N GLY A 165 11.44 -6.52 3.42
CA GLY A 165 11.04 -7.58 4.34
C GLY A 165 9.69 -7.35 5.01
N LYS A 166 8.97 -6.26 4.71
CA LYS A 166 7.64 -5.94 5.26
C LYS A 166 6.55 -6.29 4.25
N PHE A 167 5.38 -6.71 4.71
CA PHE A 167 4.31 -7.11 3.80
C PHE A 167 3.50 -5.91 3.31
N TYR A 168 3.52 -5.66 2.00
CA TYR A 168 2.74 -4.63 1.32
C TYR A 168 1.75 -5.22 0.32
N ARG A 169 0.60 -4.56 0.19
CA ARG A 169 -0.44 -4.86 -0.81
C ARG A 169 -1.23 -3.61 -1.19
N LEU A 170 -2.08 -3.71 -2.20
CA LEU A 170 -3.12 -2.70 -2.44
C LEU A 170 -4.16 -2.73 -1.30
N PRO A 171 -4.88 -1.63 -1.04
CA PRO A 171 -6.04 -1.67 -0.17
C PRO A 171 -7.16 -2.51 -0.79
N THR A 172 -7.92 -3.20 0.05
CA THR A 172 -9.26 -3.65 -0.34
C THR A 172 -10.16 -2.43 -0.58
N GLU A 173 -11.24 -2.63 -1.31
CA GLU A 173 -12.22 -1.58 -1.53
C GLU A 173 -12.76 -1.02 -0.21
N ALA A 174 -12.96 -1.89 0.79
CA ALA A 174 -13.46 -1.49 2.09
C ALA A 174 -12.44 -0.70 2.91
N GLU A 175 -11.16 -1.07 2.86
CA GLU A 175 -10.09 -0.31 3.50
C GLU A 175 -9.94 1.07 2.87
N TRP A 176 -10.05 1.16 1.54
CA TRP A 176 -9.96 2.41 0.82
C TRP A 176 -11.08 3.39 1.22
N GLU A 177 -12.35 2.94 1.21
CA GLU A 177 -13.47 3.81 1.59
C GLU A 177 -13.40 4.20 3.07
N TYR A 178 -13.02 3.28 3.96
CA TYR A 178 -12.81 3.59 5.37
C TYR A 178 -11.79 4.71 5.56
N ALA A 179 -10.66 4.59 4.86
CA ALA A 179 -9.60 5.57 4.87
C ALA A 179 -10.04 6.91 4.29
N ALA A 180 -10.81 6.92 3.19
CA ALA A 180 -11.32 8.14 2.56
C ALA A 180 -12.30 8.88 3.46
N ARG A 181 -13.23 8.16 4.10
CA ARG A 181 -14.21 8.73 5.02
C ARG A 181 -13.59 9.34 6.27
N ALA A 182 -12.50 8.75 6.77
CA ALA A 182 -11.82 9.19 7.99
C ALA A 182 -12.76 9.45 9.19
N GLY A 183 -13.79 8.61 9.32
CA GLY A 183 -14.83 8.69 10.35
C GLY A 183 -16.07 9.51 9.99
N SER A 184 -16.12 10.13 8.80
CA SER A 184 -17.28 10.87 8.32
C SER A 184 -18.36 9.96 7.71
N THR A 185 -19.62 10.38 7.86
CA THR A 185 -20.80 9.75 7.24
C THR A 185 -21.33 10.52 6.03
N SER A 186 -20.82 11.72 5.74
CA SER A 186 -21.19 12.49 4.54
C SER A 186 -20.56 11.90 3.26
N SER A 187 -20.80 12.53 2.11
CA SER A 187 -20.26 12.10 0.82
C SER A 187 -18.74 12.30 0.74
N TYR A 188 -18.23 13.39 1.31
CA TYR A 188 -16.79 13.64 1.49
C TYR A 188 -16.45 13.69 2.98
N TYR A 189 -15.17 13.55 3.33
CA TYR A 189 -14.79 13.56 4.75
C TYR A 189 -15.04 14.93 5.41
N PHE A 190 -14.93 16.02 4.65
CA PHE A 190 -15.08 17.40 5.15
C PHE A 190 -16.54 17.86 5.23
N GLY A 191 -17.47 17.12 4.62
CA GLY A 191 -18.89 17.48 4.56
C GLY A 191 -19.45 17.29 3.16
N ASP A 192 -20.62 17.87 2.90
CA ASP A 192 -21.26 17.84 1.57
C ASP A 192 -21.22 19.20 0.85
N ASP A 193 -20.56 20.20 1.44
CA ASP A 193 -20.36 21.51 0.79
C ASP A 193 -19.25 21.43 -0.27
N LEU A 194 -19.64 21.45 -1.54
CA LEU A 194 -18.72 21.37 -2.68
C LEU A 194 -17.80 22.59 -2.80
N VAL A 195 -18.09 23.71 -2.14
CA VAL A 195 -17.17 24.86 -2.11
C VAL A 195 -15.85 24.45 -1.44
N GLU A 196 -15.91 23.59 -0.44
CA GLU A 196 -14.72 23.09 0.26
C GLU A 196 -13.93 22.06 -0.56
N LEU A 197 -14.51 21.42 -1.58
CA LEU A 197 -13.84 20.40 -2.40
C LEU A 197 -12.52 20.92 -2.99
N ASN A 198 -12.47 22.21 -3.34
CA ASN A 198 -11.26 22.86 -3.86
C ASN A 198 -10.07 22.85 -2.89
N LEU A 199 -10.31 22.71 -1.59
CA LEU A 199 -9.26 22.62 -0.57
C LEU A 199 -8.65 21.22 -0.48
N TYR A 200 -9.38 20.21 -0.92
CA TYR A 200 -9.08 18.79 -0.67
C TYR A 200 -8.81 17.98 -1.94
N ALA A 201 -9.21 18.49 -3.12
CA ALA A 201 -9.23 17.72 -4.34
C ALA A 201 -8.62 18.46 -5.54
N TRP A 202 -7.96 17.68 -6.40
CA TRP A 202 -7.73 18.03 -7.80
C TRP A 202 -8.72 17.29 -8.67
N TYR A 203 -9.56 18.01 -9.40
CA TYR A 203 -10.65 17.42 -10.18
C TYR A 203 -10.91 18.28 -11.42
N LYS A 204 -11.85 17.88 -12.27
CA LYS A 204 -12.05 18.49 -13.60
C LYS A 204 -12.06 20.02 -13.61
N ASP A 205 -12.69 20.64 -12.61
CA ASP A 205 -12.92 22.09 -12.61
C ASP A 205 -11.71 22.90 -12.13
N ASN A 206 -10.74 22.27 -11.43
CA ASN A 206 -9.58 22.98 -10.88
C ASN A 206 -8.22 22.37 -11.26
N SER A 207 -8.20 21.25 -11.98
CA SER A 207 -6.97 20.52 -12.32
C SER A 207 -6.19 21.12 -13.47
N GLU A 208 -6.80 22.02 -14.26
CA GLU A 208 -6.27 22.53 -15.53
C GLU A 208 -5.99 21.42 -16.55
N GLY A 209 -6.74 20.31 -16.48
CA GLY A 209 -6.61 19.21 -17.43
C GLY A 209 -5.33 18.37 -17.23
N LYS A 210 -4.81 18.29 -16.00
CA LYS A 210 -3.66 17.45 -15.64
C LYS A 210 -3.79 16.94 -14.20
N TYR A 211 -3.23 15.77 -13.90
CA TYR A 211 -2.96 15.39 -12.52
C TYR A 211 -1.83 16.26 -11.94
N GLN A 212 -1.77 16.33 -10.61
CA GLN A 212 -0.93 17.29 -9.89
C GLN A 212 0.04 16.57 -8.96
N LYS A 213 0.99 17.32 -8.40
CA LYS A 213 1.89 16.77 -7.38
C LYS A 213 1.07 16.32 -6.17
N VAL A 214 1.42 15.14 -5.67
CA VAL A 214 0.77 14.56 -4.48
C VAL A 214 0.95 15.48 -3.27
N GLY A 215 -0.05 15.51 -2.39
CA GLY A 215 0.04 16.22 -1.12
C GLY A 215 0.00 17.74 -1.21
N THR A 216 -0.51 18.30 -2.31
CA THR A 216 -0.62 19.75 -2.52
C THR A 216 -1.97 20.33 -2.08
N LYS A 217 -2.95 19.47 -1.77
CA LYS A 217 -4.22 19.80 -1.13
C LYS A 217 -4.18 19.45 0.36
N GLN A 218 -5.25 19.75 1.09
CA GLN A 218 -5.34 19.40 2.51
C GLN A 218 -5.61 17.90 2.72
N PRO A 219 -5.06 17.29 3.79
CA PRO A 219 -5.32 15.89 4.11
C PRO A 219 -6.61 15.69 4.89
N ASN A 220 -7.16 14.49 4.81
CA ASN A 220 -8.26 14.08 5.68
C ASN A 220 -7.87 13.94 7.15
N LYS A 221 -8.86 13.61 8.01
CA LYS A 221 -8.66 13.51 9.46
C LYS A 221 -7.63 12.44 9.88
N PHE A 222 -7.34 11.46 9.03
CA PHE A 222 -6.27 10.48 9.27
C PHE A 222 -4.90 10.99 8.82
N GLY A 223 -4.81 12.11 8.13
CA GLY A 223 -3.57 12.62 7.55
C GLY A 223 -3.26 12.02 6.17
N LEU A 224 -4.27 11.47 5.47
CA LEU A 224 -4.14 10.96 4.12
C LEU A 224 -4.53 12.03 3.10
N TYR A 225 -3.73 12.17 2.06
CA TYR A 225 -3.93 13.17 1.01
C TYR A 225 -4.54 12.53 -0.24
N ASP A 226 -5.12 13.40 -1.07
CA ASP A 226 -5.59 13.07 -2.41
C ASP A 226 -6.59 11.88 -2.42
N MET A 227 -7.37 11.71 -1.34
CA MET A 227 -8.40 10.66 -1.27
C MET A 227 -9.62 10.98 -2.15
N HIS A 228 -9.75 12.24 -2.59
CA HIS A 228 -10.84 12.74 -3.41
C HIS A 228 -10.24 13.44 -4.63
N GLY A 229 -10.05 12.73 -5.74
CA GLY A 229 -9.45 13.27 -6.95
C GLY A 229 -7.94 13.03 -7.07
N ASN A 230 -7.26 13.90 -7.82
CA ASN A 230 -5.94 13.69 -8.39
C ASN A 230 -5.93 12.49 -9.34
N VAL A 231 -5.69 11.27 -8.89
CA VAL A 231 -5.88 10.07 -9.71
C VAL A 231 -6.77 9.05 -9.00
N ALA A 232 -7.60 8.36 -9.78
CA ALA A 232 -8.35 7.23 -9.25
C ALA A 232 -7.40 6.08 -8.93
N GLU A 233 -7.77 5.20 -8.01
CA GLU A 233 -6.81 4.27 -7.43
C GLU A 233 -7.26 2.82 -7.51
N TRP A 234 -6.36 1.95 -7.96
CA TRP A 234 -6.57 0.52 -7.91
C TRP A 234 -6.75 0.02 -6.48
N THR A 235 -7.82 -0.74 -6.28
CA THR A 235 -8.01 -1.59 -5.09
C THR A 235 -7.72 -3.05 -5.44
N MET A 236 -7.71 -3.95 -4.46
CA MET A 236 -7.55 -5.38 -4.70
C MET A 236 -8.75 -6.04 -5.37
N ASP A 237 -9.94 -5.46 -5.17
CA ASP A 237 -11.22 -6.12 -5.41
C ASP A 237 -11.56 -6.27 -6.90
N GLN A 238 -12.22 -7.38 -7.23
CA GLN A 238 -13.03 -7.43 -8.44
C GLN A 238 -14.22 -6.50 -8.29
N TYR A 239 -14.51 -5.72 -9.33
CA TYR A 239 -15.71 -4.92 -9.34
C TYR A 239 -16.92 -5.81 -9.63
N VAL A 240 -17.89 -5.76 -8.72
CA VAL A 240 -19.17 -6.43 -8.85
C VAL A 240 -20.24 -5.45 -8.38
N SER A 241 -21.04 -4.96 -9.33
CA SER A 241 -21.99 -3.86 -9.12
C SER A 241 -23.00 -4.16 -8.00
N ASN A 242 -23.53 -5.38 -7.94
CA ASN A 242 -24.58 -5.76 -7.00
C ASN A 242 -24.08 -6.37 -5.67
N THR A 243 -22.77 -6.34 -5.37
CA THR A 243 -22.25 -7.04 -4.19
C THR A 243 -22.79 -6.47 -2.87
N TYR A 244 -23.02 -5.16 -2.80
CA TYR A 244 -23.48 -4.54 -1.55
C TYR A 244 -24.87 -5.03 -1.17
N ALA A 245 -25.74 -5.32 -2.15
CA ALA A 245 -27.08 -5.88 -1.89
C ALA A 245 -27.03 -7.19 -1.09
N SER A 246 -26.00 -8.04 -1.32
CA SER A 246 -25.81 -9.30 -0.58
C SER A 246 -25.41 -9.13 0.89
N ARG A 247 -24.99 -7.92 1.26
CA ARG A 247 -24.51 -7.53 2.60
C ARG A 247 -25.55 -6.79 3.44
N LEU A 248 -26.73 -6.52 2.88
CA LEU A 248 -27.81 -5.86 3.60
C LEU A 248 -28.12 -6.59 4.93
N GLY A 249 -28.14 -5.82 6.03
CA GLY A 249 -28.44 -6.34 7.38
C GLY A 249 -27.33 -7.19 8.00
N LYS A 250 -26.15 -7.30 7.38
CA LYS A 250 -24.99 -8.04 7.88
C LYS A 250 -23.85 -7.09 8.25
N THR A 251 -23.05 -7.51 9.21
CA THR A 251 -21.71 -6.92 9.43
C THR A 251 -20.70 -7.82 8.75
N THR A 252 -19.95 -7.28 7.80
CA THR A 252 -18.86 -8.03 7.13
C THR A 252 -17.50 -7.58 7.66
N ASN A 253 -16.65 -8.53 8.04
CA ASN A 253 -15.31 -8.25 8.57
C ASN A 253 -14.29 -8.35 7.42
N ASN A 254 -13.51 -7.29 7.20
CA ASN A 254 -12.49 -7.17 6.14
C ASN A 254 -12.93 -7.75 4.78
N PRO A 255 -14.06 -7.29 4.21
CA PRO A 255 -14.59 -7.89 2.99
C PRO A 255 -13.62 -7.65 1.82
N PHE A 256 -13.35 -8.72 1.09
CA PHE A 256 -12.51 -8.71 -0.11
C PHE A 256 -13.15 -9.60 -1.18
N ILE A 257 -13.38 -9.03 -2.37
CA ILE A 257 -13.90 -9.75 -3.52
C ILE A 257 -12.73 -10.20 -4.38
N LYS A 258 -12.34 -11.48 -4.23
CA LYS A 258 -11.23 -12.04 -4.99
C LYS A 258 -11.50 -11.97 -6.51
N PRO A 259 -10.58 -11.38 -7.28
CA PRO A 259 -10.46 -11.54 -8.73
C PRO A 259 -10.68 -12.95 -9.29
N THR A 260 -11.66 -13.10 -10.18
CA THR A 260 -11.91 -14.31 -11.00
C THR A 260 -11.86 -14.06 -12.50
N LYS A 261 -11.97 -12.80 -12.94
CA LYS A 261 -11.86 -12.37 -14.35
C LYS A 261 -10.79 -11.28 -14.47
N LEU A 262 -10.31 -10.93 -15.65
CA LEU A 262 -9.37 -9.81 -15.81
C LEU A 262 -10.04 -8.45 -15.48
N TYR A 263 -11.30 -8.31 -15.88
CA TYR A 263 -12.13 -7.12 -15.68
C TYR A 263 -13.56 -7.50 -15.30
N PRO A 264 -14.30 -6.57 -14.68
CA PRO A 264 -13.85 -5.27 -14.19
C PRO A 264 -13.13 -5.36 -12.83
N ARG A 265 -12.16 -4.48 -12.59
CA ARG A 265 -11.48 -4.27 -11.30
C ARG A 265 -11.95 -2.97 -10.67
N THR A 266 -12.03 -2.93 -9.35
CA THR A 266 -12.52 -1.75 -8.67
C THR A 266 -11.43 -0.68 -8.57
N VAL A 267 -11.75 0.54 -9.01
CA VAL A 267 -11.01 1.76 -8.70
C VAL A 267 -11.88 2.72 -7.88
N ARG A 268 -11.22 3.56 -7.07
CA ARG A 268 -11.89 4.50 -6.16
C ARG A 268 -11.25 5.90 -6.21
N GLY A 269 -11.95 6.89 -5.67
CA GLY A 269 -11.44 8.25 -5.44
C GLY A 269 -11.75 9.28 -6.51
N GLY A 270 -12.02 8.85 -7.73
CA GLY A 270 -12.15 9.76 -8.87
C GLY A 270 -10.81 10.42 -9.21
N SER A 271 -10.79 11.25 -10.25
CA SER A 271 -9.54 11.78 -10.79
C SER A 271 -9.65 13.22 -11.28
N TRP A 272 -8.52 13.75 -11.74
CA TRP A 272 -8.38 15.09 -12.29
C TRP A 272 -9.28 15.39 -13.50
N ILE A 273 -9.82 14.38 -14.19
CA ILE A 273 -10.79 14.53 -15.29
C ILE A 273 -12.24 14.40 -14.84
N ASP A 274 -12.49 13.96 -13.63
CA ASP A 274 -13.83 13.64 -13.15
C ASP A 274 -14.51 14.82 -12.47
N HIS A 275 -15.83 14.84 -12.55
CA HIS A 275 -16.67 15.77 -11.81
C HIS A 275 -16.77 15.36 -10.34
N ALA A 276 -17.09 16.32 -9.46
CA ALA A 276 -17.22 16.13 -8.02
C ALA A 276 -18.01 14.87 -7.63
N THR A 277 -19.10 14.55 -8.33
CA THR A 277 -19.94 13.36 -8.05
C THR A 277 -19.17 12.03 -8.06
N ALA A 278 -18.10 11.91 -8.84
CA ALA A 278 -17.26 10.71 -8.88
C ALA A 278 -16.16 10.68 -7.81
N LEU A 279 -15.97 11.77 -7.06
CA LEU A 279 -14.94 11.90 -6.02
C LEU A 279 -15.46 11.57 -4.62
N ARG A 280 -16.76 11.26 -4.48
CA ARG A 280 -17.36 10.88 -3.19
C ARG A 280 -16.65 9.66 -2.60
N SER A 281 -16.61 9.58 -1.28
CA SER A 281 -16.01 8.44 -0.55
C SER A 281 -16.61 7.10 -0.96
N SER A 282 -17.91 7.05 -1.27
CA SER A 282 -18.62 5.84 -1.69
C SER A 282 -18.55 5.56 -3.19
N ALA A 283 -18.12 6.52 -4.02
CA ALA A 283 -18.12 6.36 -5.47
C ALA A 283 -17.17 5.23 -5.90
N ARG A 284 -17.65 4.37 -6.80
CA ARG A 284 -16.95 3.20 -7.30
C ARG A 284 -16.89 3.27 -8.82
N GLN A 285 -15.81 2.77 -9.40
CA GLN A 285 -15.72 2.60 -10.84
C GLN A 285 -15.11 1.24 -11.15
N GLY A 286 -15.71 0.52 -12.10
CA GLY A 286 -15.16 -0.71 -12.66
C GLY A 286 -14.28 -0.40 -13.85
N SER A 287 -13.08 -0.97 -13.89
CA SER A 287 -12.22 -0.89 -15.08
C SER A 287 -12.80 -1.67 -16.26
N SER A 288 -12.41 -1.28 -17.47
CA SER A 288 -12.90 -1.89 -18.71
C SER A 288 -11.77 -2.45 -19.56
N ALA A 289 -12.12 -3.35 -20.48
CA ALA A 289 -11.16 -3.91 -21.44
C ALA A 289 -10.53 -2.84 -22.34
N GLU A 290 -11.24 -1.72 -22.59
CA GLU A 290 -10.73 -0.60 -23.38
C GLU A 290 -9.45 0.01 -22.80
N TRP A 291 -9.29 -0.06 -21.47
CA TRP A 291 -8.10 0.44 -20.79
C TRP A 291 -6.84 -0.37 -21.12
N LYS A 292 -6.92 -1.54 -21.78
CA LYS A 292 -5.74 -2.26 -22.31
C LYS A 292 -5.78 -2.44 -23.83
N ARG A 293 -6.65 -1.73 -24.54
CA ARG A 293 -6.84 -1.92 -26.00
C ARG A 293 -5.59 -1.61 -26.84
N ILE A 294 -4.70 -0.74 -26.37
CA ILE A 294 -3.47 -0.34 -27.09
C ILE A 294 -2.27 -1.14 -26.54
N ASP A 295 -2.45 -2.40 -26.15
CA ASP A 295 -1.30 -3.31 -26.03
C ASP A 295 -0.72 -3.51 -27.44
N PRO A 296 0.49 -2.98 -27.74
CA PRO A 296 1.10 -3.07 -29.05
C PRO A 296 1.71 -4.46 -29.32
N GLN A 297 1.70 -5.39 -28.35
CA GLN A 297 2.34 -6.69 -28.47
C GLN A 297 1.40 -7.77 -29.03
N ILE A 298 1.90 -8.55 -29.99
CA ILE A 298 1.24 -9.76 -30.51
C ILE A 298 2.28 -10.90 -30.47
N PRO A 299 2.02 -12.02 -29.75
CA PRO A 299 0.88 -12.26 -28.86
C PRO A 299 0.89 -11.31 -27.65
N LYS A 300 -0.29 -10.99 -27.12
CA LYS A 300 -0.41 -10.14 -25.94
C LYS A 300 0.36 -10.78 -24.78
N SER A 301 1.32 -10.06 -24.21
CA SER A 301 2.07 -10.55 -23.06
C SER A 301 1.31 -10.24 -21.76
N ARG A 302 1.95 -10.45 -20.60
CA ARG A 302 1.48 -9.90 -19.33
C ARG A 302 1.57 -8.38 -19.40
N TRP A 303 0.59 -7.73 -20.03
CA TRP A 303 0.64 -6.29 -20.27
C TRP A 303 0.52 -5.52 -18.96
N TRP A 304 1.52 -4.68 -18.68
CA TRP A 304 1.72 -3.99 -17.40
C TRP A 304 1.05 -2.61 -17.34
N PHE A 305 0.78 -2.02 -18.50
CA PHE A 305 0.30 -0.65 -18.62
C PHE A 305 -1.18 -0.60 -19.01
N THR A 306 -1.79 0.58 -18.86
CA THR A 306 -3.16 0.88 -19.29
C THR A 306 -3.17 2.15 -20.12
N ASN A 307 -4.28 2.39 -20.81
CA ASN A 307 -4.66 3.66 -21.44
C ASN A 307 -5.58 4.44 -20.49
N ALA A 308 -5.23 4.47 -19.21
CA ALA A 308 -5.98 5.13 -18.16
C ALA A 308 -5.05 6.14 -17.45
N PRO A 309 -4.84 7.34 -18.04
CA PRO A 309 -3.89 8.34 -17.51
C PRO A 309 -4.32 8.99 -16.21
N ASN A 310 -5.51 8.63 -15.76
CA ASN A 310 -6.15 9.13 -14.57
C ASN A 310 -6.25 8.05 -13.48
N VAL A 311 -5.63 6.88 -13.67
CA VAL A 311 -5.65 5.77 -12.71
C VAL A 311 -4.23 5.42 -12.26
N GLY A 312 -3.99 5.58 -10.96
CA GLY A 312 -2.80 5.17 -10.24
C GLY A 312 -3.14 4.20 -9.11
N PHE A 313 -2.39 4.27 -8.01
CA PHE A 313 -2.64 3.45 -6.83
C PHE A 313 -1.94 3.98 -5.58
N ARG A 314 -2.38 3.48 -4.42
CA ARG A 314 -1.68 3.58 -3.15
C ARG A 314 -1.50 2.20 -2.52
N ILE A 315 -0.64 2.09 -1.51
CA ILE A 315 -0.34 0.81 -0.87
C ILE A 315 -0.71 0.82 0.61
N ILE A 316 -0.86 -0.38 1.17
CA ILE A 316 -1.01 -0.57 2.60
C ILE A 316 -0.07 -1.64 3.14
N ARG A 317 0.20 -1.58 4.44
CA ARG A 317 0.82 -2.62 5.25
C ARG A 317 -0.16 -2.99 6.38
N PRO A 318 -0.70 -4.22 6.42
CA PRO A 318 -1.54 -4.65 7.54
C PRO A 318 -0.78 -4.62 8.87
N LYS A 319 -1.43 -4.19 9.96
CA LYS A 319 -0.81 -4.27 11.30
C LYS A 319 -0.69 -5.71 11.78
N LYS A 320 -1.74 -6.50 11.54
CA LYS A 320 -1.72 -7.94 11.74
C LYS A 320 -1.28 -8.58 10.43
N ILE A 321 -0.07 -9.15 10.44
CA ILE A 321 0.47 -9.85 9.27
C ILE A 321 -0.43 -11.06 8.96
N PRO A 322 -0.97 -11.18 7.74
CA PRO A 322 -1.78 -12.33 7.36
C PRO A 322 -0.96 -13.63 7.35
N PRO A 323 -1.60 -14.80 7.48
CA PRO A 323 -0.93 -16.09 7.27
C PRO A 323 -0.28 -16.17 5.88
N LYS A 324 0.76 -17.00 5.76
CA LYS A 324 1.55 -17.12 4.52
C LYS A 324 0.69 -17.48 3.31
N GLU A 325 -0.26 -18.39 3.49
CA GLU A 325 -1.17 -18.85 2.44
C GLU A 325 -2.07 -17.71 1.93
N GLU A 326 -2.46 -16.80 2.82
CA GLU A 326 -3.25 -15.61 2.48
C GLU A 326 -2.41 -14.57 1.73
N ILE A 327 -1.17 -14.37 2.19
CA ILE A 327 -0.16 -13.53 1.52
C ILE A 327 0.06 -14.00 0.08
N GLU A 328 0.28 -15.30 -0.12
CA GLU A 328 0.46 -15.88 -1.45
C GLU A 328 -0.79 -15.71 -2.32
N ALA A 329 -1.99 -15.82 -1.74
CA ALA A 329 -3.25 -15.62 -2.46
C ALA A 329 -3.51 -14.16 -2.87
N TYR A 330 -2.89 -13.19 -2.20
CA TYR A 330 -2.99 -11.77 -2.55
C TYR A 330 -2.20 -11.39 -3.80
N TRP A 331 -1.13 -12.11 -4.10
CA TRP A 331 -0.39 -11.91 -5.33
C TRP A 331 -1.09 -12.67 -6.45
N LEU A 332 -1.88 -11.95 -7.25
CA LEU A 332 -2.59 -12.55 -8.38
C LEU A 332 -1.60 -13.27 -9.30
N THR A 333 -1.92 -14.53 -9.62
CA THR A 333 -1.42 -15.13 -10.85
C THR A 333 -1.91 -14.28 -12.00
N ALA A 334 -1.02 -13.91 -12.93
CA ALA A 334 -1.41 -13.16 -14.13
C ALA A 334 -2.61 -13.87 -14.79
N ILE A 335 -3.71 -13.13 -14.98
CA ILE A 335 -4.88 -13.62 -15.70
C ILE A 335 -4.66 -13.26 -17.16
N ASP A 336 -4.63 -14.29 -18.02
CA ASP A 336 -4.41 -14.12 -19.45
C ASP A 336 -5.55 -13.29 -20.08
N ASP A 337 -5.15 -12.43 -21.03
CA ASP A 337 -6.03 -11.60 -21.86
C ASP A 337 -6.15 -12.33 -23.21
N TYR A 338 -7.09 -13.27 -23.31
CA TYR A 338 -7.32 -14.09 -24.52
C TYR A 338 -8.08 -13.31 -25.60
#